data_AF-A0AAW5EI92-F1
#
_entry.id   AF-A0AAW5EI92-F1
#
_cell.length_a   1.000
_cell.length_b   1.000
_cell.length_c   1.000
_cell.angle_alpha   90.00
_cell.angle_beta   90.00
_cell.angle_gamma   90.00
#
_symmetry.space_group_name_H-M   'P 1'
#
loop_
_entity.id
_entity.type
_entity.pdbx_description
1 polymer ?
#
loop_
_entity_poly.entity_id
_entity_poly.type
_entity_poly.pdbx_seq_one_letter_code
_entity_poly.pdbx_strand_id
1 'polypeptide(L)'
;TTIDGVPQVSQGYTDFSLGSLKTTNNPLDLAITREDAFYLVQTKDGEIRLSKDGNFQLNEEGYLVNKQGYRILSSDYFNNP
;
A
#
# COMPACT_ATOMS: atom_id res chain seq x y z
N THR A 1 -33.61 -37.58 -2.83
CA THR A 1 -32.42 -37.12 -2.10
C THR A 1 -31.73 -36.08 -2.94
N THR A 2 -31.97 -34.80 -2.66
CA THR A 2 -31.31 -33.68 -3.36
C THR A 2 -30.08 -33.30 -2.56
N ILE A 3 -28.90 -33.46 -3.13
CA ILE A 3 -27.66 -32.99 -2.53
C ILE A 3 -27.51 -31.51 -2.91
N ASP A 4 -28.06 -30.62 -2.09
CA ASP A 4 -27.82 -29.17 -2.20
C ASP A 4 -26.48 -28.82 -1.56
N GLY A 5 -25.38 -29.24 -2.19
CA GLY A 5 -24.03 -28.90 -1.77
C GLY A 5 -23.55 -27.62 -2.43
N VAL A 6 -23.97 -26.46 -1.92
CA VAL A 6 -23.40 -25.18 -2.40
C VAL A 6 -21.95 -25.09 -1.92
N PRO A 7 -20.95 -24.99 -2.82
CA PRO A 7 -19.55 -24.88 -2.41
C PRO A 7 -19.34 -23.63 -1.56
N GLN A 8 -18.76 -23.83 -0.37
CA GLN A 8 -18.37 -22.75 0.53
C GLN A 8 -16.89 -22.46 0.34
N VAL A 9 -16.52 -21.18 0.21
CA VAL A 9 -15.10 -20.76 0.22
C VAL A 9 -14.57 -21.02 1.63
N SER A 10 -13.56 -21.88 1.77
CA SER A 10 -13.02 -22.27 3.07
C SER A 10 -12.00 -21.26 3.63
N GLN A 11 -11.25 -20.58 2.75
CA GLN A 11 -10.21 -19.62 3.16
C GLN A 11 -9.75 -18.75 1.99
N GLY A 12 -9.49 -17.46 2.26
CA GLY A 12 -8.75 -16.57 1.37
C GLY A 12 -7.38 -16.26 1.99
N TYR A 13 -6.34 -16.23 1.17
CA TYR A 13 -5.01 -15.75 1.56
C TYR A 13 -4.52 -14.72 0.54
N THR A 14 -3.68 -13.79 0.99
CA THR A 14 -3.00 -12.84 0.13
C THR A 14 -1.54 -13.24 0.03
N ASP A 15 -1.04 -13.39 -1.18
CA ASP A 15 0.39 -13.57 -1.44
C ASP A 15 1.07 -12.21 -1.46
N PHE A 16 2.03 -12.00 -0.55
CA PHE A 16 2.80 -10.76 -0.42
C PHE A 16 4.24 -10.90 -0.94
N SER A 17 4.55 -11.98 -1.66
CA SER A 17 5.85 -12.18 -2.31
C SER A 17 6.21 -11.02 -3.24
N LEU A 18 7.50 -10.74 -3.37
CA LEU A 18 7.97 -9.65 -4.21
C LEU A 18 7.83 -10.01 -5.70
N GLY A 19 7.23 -9.09 -6.46
CA GLY A 19 7.24 -9.13 -7.92
C GLY A 19 8.59 -8.71 -8.51
N SER A 20 8.70 -8.77 -9.84
CA SER A 20 9.87 -8.25 -10.55
C SER A 20 9.97 -6.73 -10.43
N LEU A 21 11.19 -6.23 -10.22
CA LEU A 21 11.47 -4.81 -10.18
C LEU A 21 11.73 -4.26 -11.58
N LYS A 22 11.17 -3.08 -11.87
CA LYS A 22 11.39 -2.34 -13.11
C LYS A 22 11.76 -0.90 -12.82
N THR A 23 12.90 -0.46 -13.32
CA THR A 23 13.34 0.94 -13.21
C THR A 23 12.46 1.85 -14.07
N THR A 24 12.02 2.97 -13.49
CA THR A 24 11.15 3.96 -14.17
C THR A 24 11.84 5.29 -14.47
N ASN A 25 13.02 5.55 -13.88
CA ASN A 25 13.74 6.83 -13.92
C ASN A 25 13.01 8.02 -13.30
N ASN A 26 11.85 7.81 -12.66
CA ASN A 26 11.22 8.84 -11.84
C ASN A 26 11.80 8.77 -10.41
N PRO A 27 12.38 9.86 -9.88
CA PRO A 27 12.95 9.85 -8.53
C PRO A 27 11.93 9.61 -7.42
N LEU A 28 10.64 9.81 -7.69
CA LEU A 28 9.55 9.58 -6.72
C LEU A 28 8.88 8.21 -6.86
N ASP A 29 9.39 7.33 -7.74
CA ASP A 29 8.96 5.94 -7.79
C ASP A 29 9.87 5.09 -6.90
N LEU A 30 9.30 4.54 -5.83
CA LEU A 30 10.04 3.77 -4.83
C LEU A 30 9.48 2.35 -4.69
N ALA A 31 10.28 1.36 -5.05
CA ALA A 31 9.92 -0.04 -4.85
C ALA A 31 10.30 -0.53 -3.46
N ILE A 32 9.41 -1.31 -2.84
CA ILE A 32 9.69 -2.03 -1.60
C ILE A 32 10.48 -3.30 -1.94
N THR A 33 11.60 -3.51 -1.24
CA THR A 33 12.47 -4.69 -1.41
C THR A 33 12.29 -5.75 -0.31
N ARG A 34 11.33 -5.54 0.59
CA ARG A 34 10.98 -6.42 1.71
C ARG A 34 9.53 -6.87 1.62
N GLU A 35 9.29 -8.17 1.72
CA GLU A 35 7.94 -8.75 1.63
C GLU A 35 7.01 -8.23 2.74
N ASP A 36 7.55 -8.05 3.94
CA ASP A 36 6.83 -7.65 5.15
C ASP A 36 6.66 -6.12 5.30
N ALA A 37 7.12 -5.32 4.34
CA ALA A 37 7.08 -3.87 4.41
C ALA A 37 5.92 -3.25 3.62
N PHE A 38 5.45 -2.11 4.14
CA PHE A 38 4.38 -1.28 3.58
C PHE A 38 4.68 0.19 3.85
N TYR A 39 4.18 1.07 2.97
CA TYR A 39 4.11 2.49 3.23
C TYR A 39 2.89 2.82 4.08
N LEU A 40 3.04 3.75 5.02
CA LEU A 40 1.94 4.35 5.75
C LEU A 40 1.37 5.51 4.94
N VAL A 41 0.06 5.49 4.72
CA VAL A 41 -0.66 6.58 4.05
C VAL A 41 -1.77 7.11 4.94
N GLN A 42 -1.93 8.42 5.00
CA GLN A 42 -3.05 9.07 5.65
C GLN A 42 -4.13 9.40 4.61
N THR A 43 -5.32 8.81 4.78
CA THR A 43 -6.46 9.10 3.92
C THR A 43 -7.00 10.50 4.17
N LYS A 44 -7.89 10.97 3.28
CA LYS A 44 -8.57 12.26 3.45
C LYS A 44 -9.39 12.35 4.73
N ASP A 45 -9.85 11.21 5.23
CA ASP A 45 -10.63 11.11 6.48
C ASP A 45 -9.73 11.04 7.73
N GLY A 46 -8.40 11.13 7.55
CA GLY A 46 -7.41 11.08 8.62
C GLY A 46 -7.00 9.67 9.06
N GLU A 47 -7.58 8.62 8.47
CA GLU A 47 -7.24 7.22 8.77
C GLU A 47 -5.84 6.85 8.26
N ILE A 48 -5.13 6.02 9.01
CA ILE A 48 -3.84 5.47 8.57
C ILE A 48 -4.06 4.10 7.90
N ARG A 49 -3.53 3.94 6.69
CA ARG A 49 -3.62 2.71 5.90
C ARG A 49 -2.26 2.24 5.41
N LEU A 50 -2.18 0.95 5.07
CA LEU A 50 -0.98 0.32 4.50
C LEU A 50 -1.07 0.29 2.97
N SER A 51 0.02 0.60 2.29
CA SER A 51 0.13 0.54 0.83
C SER A 51 1.43 -0.14 0.39
N LYS A 52 1.38 -0.95 -0.67
CA LYS A 52 2.57 -1.36 -1.44
C LYS A 52 2.78 -0.53 -2.71
N ASP A 53 1.86 0.38 -3.03
CA ASP A 53 2.02 1.31 -4.16
C ASP A 53 3.08 2.37 -3.82
N GLY A 54 4.14 2.38 -4.60
CA GLY A 54 5.29 3.26 -4.48
C GLY A 54 5.35 4.36 -5.53
N ASN A 55 4.27 4.58 -6.30
CA ASN A 55 4.20 5.69 -7.24
C ASN A 55 3.73 6.95 -6.49
N PHE A 56 4.67 7.86 -6.26
CA PHE A 56 4.43 9.07 -5.50
C PHE A 56 4.62 10.34 -6.34
N GLN A 57 4.04 11.42 -5.83
CA GLN A 57 4.13 12.77 -6.37
C GLN A 57 4.13 13.78 -5.22
N LEU A 58 4.56 15.01 -5.50
CA LEU A 58 4.41 16.13 -4.58
C LEU A 58 3.06 16.81 -4.78
N ASN A 59 2.38 17.14 -3.69
CA ASN A 59 1.23 18.05 -3.75
C ASN A 59 1.69 19.53 -3.70
N GLU A 60 0.72 20.45 -3.79
CA GLU A 60 0.98 21.91 -3.77
C GLU A 60 1.62 22.41 -2.46
N GLU A 61 1.47 21.65 -1.37
CA GLU A 61 2.02 21.94 -0.06
C GLU A 61 3.43 21.34 0.14
N GLY A 62 3.96 20.63 -0.86
CA GLY A 62 5.27 19.97 -0.81
C GLY A 62 5.28 18.64 -0.06
N TYR A 63 4.11 18.06 0.23
CA TYR A 63 4.01 16.72 0.80
C TYR A 63 4.08 15.64 -0.28
N LEU A 64 4.76 14.54 0.05
CA LEU A 64 4.71 13.32 -0.73
C LEU A 64 3.32 12.69 -0.60
N VAL A 65 2.67 12.44 -1.73
CA VAL A 65 1.34 11.81 -1.80
C VAL A 65 1.32 10.68 -2.83
N ASN A 66 0.43 9.72 -2.65
CA ASN A 66 0.14 8.71 -3.67
C ASN A 66 -0.79 9.28 -4.76
N LYS A 67 -1.11 8.46 -5.78
CA LYS A 67 -2.05 8.83 -6.87
C LYS A 67 -3.44 9.27 -6.41
N GLN A 68 -3.87 8.85 -5.21
CA GLN A 68 -5.17 9.22 -4.63
C GLN A 68 -5.12 10.55 -3.86
N GLY A 69 -3.92 11.15 -3.72
CA GLY A 69 -3.68 12.33 -2.92
C GLY A 69 -3.51 12.06 -1.43
N TYR A 70 -3.30 10.80 -1.03
CA TYR A 70 -3.07 10.43 0.37
C TYR A 70 -1.63 10.68 0.75
N ARG A 71 -1.42 11.37 1.87
CA ARG A 71 -0.09 11.75 2.34
C ARG A 71 0.68 10.53 2.80
N ILE A 72 1.93 10.43 2.37
CA ILE A 72 2.87 9.41 2.86
C ILE A 72 3.42 9.87 4.21
N LEU A 73 3.40 8.98 5.20
CA LEU A 73 3.88 9.28 6.55
C LEU A 73 5.31 8.81 6.75
N SER A 74 5.97 9.43 7.73
CA SER A 74 7.30 9.05 8.17
C SER A 74 7.32 7.65 8.77
N SER A 75 8.46 6.97 8.68
CA SER A 75 8.68 5.69 9.36
C SER A 75 8.67 5.81 10.88
N ASP A 76 8.88 7.01 11.43
CA ASP A 76 8.81 7.30 12.87
C ASP A 76 7.41 7.67 13.38
N TYR A 77 6.38 7.64 12.52
CA TYR A 77 5.03 8.10 12.82
C TYR A 77 4.49 7.60 14.17
N PHE A 78 4.71 6.33 14.52
CA PHE A 78 4.20 5.78 15.78
C PHE A 78 4.95 6.27 17.03
N ASN A 79 6.15 6.81 16.88
CA ASN A 79 6.92 7.41 17.97
C ASN A 79 6.67 8.92 18.10
N ASN A 80 6.24 9.57 17.00
CA ASN A 80 5.94 10.99 16.93
C ASN A 80 4.79 11.25 15.94
N PRO A 81 3.54 11.01 16.36
CA PRO A 81 2.37 11.04 15.48
C PRO A 81 1.96 12.44 15.03
#